data_AF-A0AAU0TT90-F1
#
_entry.id   AF-A0AAU0TT90-F1
#
_cell.length_a   1.000
_cell.length_b   1.000
_cell.length_c   1.000
_cell.angle_alpha   90.00
_cell.angle_beta   90.00
_cell.angle_gamma   90.00
#
_symmetry.space_group_name_H-M   'P 1'
#
loop_
_entity.id
_entity.type
_entity.pdbx_description
1 polymer ?
#
loop_
_entity_poly.entity_id
_entity_poly.type
_entity_poly.pdbx_seq_one_letter_code
_entity_poly.pdbx_strand_id
1 'polypeptide(L)'
;MSLFLLMTGREGMVPCSICRGGSAEIICPDCDGRGYGLDVEGNYEDCDRCFGDGYLPPDECENCLDGFVEDGDQLTPPDDEEGRFEQHMTRDL
;
A
#
# COMPACT_ATOMS: atom_id res chain seq x y z
N MET A 1 8.05 -3.94 -32.30
CA MET A 1 8.09 -2.60 -31.68
C MET A 1 7.31 -2.71 -30.37
N SER A 2 7.95 -3.19 -29.30
CA SER A 2 7.30 -3.31 -28.00
C SER A 2 7.33 -1.95 -27.32
N LEU A 3 6.17 -1.33 -27.19
CA LEU A 3 5.94 -0.29 -26.21
C LEU A 3 6.00 -0.95 -24.82
N PHE A 4 7.20 -1.12 -24.28
CA PHE A 4 7.36 -1.22 -22.82
C PHE A 4 7.18 0.19 -22.29
N LEU A 5 5.95 0.45 -21.87
CA LEU A 5 5.51 1.66 -21.20
C LEU A 5 6.51 2.04 -20.11
N LEU A 6 6.93 3.31 -20.17
CA LEU A 6 7.66 4.03 -19.16
C LEU A 6 6.93 3.92 -17.80
N MET A 7 7.22 2.86 -17.05
CA MET A 7 6.99 2.83 -15.61
C MET A 7 8.21 3.48 -14.98
N THR A 8 8.27 4.82 -15.00
CA THR A 8 9.14 5.59 -14.11
C THR A 8 8.61 5.46 -12.67
N GLY A 9 8.59 4.24 -12.16
CA GLY A 9 8.52 3.95 -10.75
C GLY A 9 9.95 3.85 -10.26
N ARG A 10 10.30 4.70 -9.29
CA ARG A 10 11.39 4.47 -8.33
C ARG A 10 11.44 2.98 -8.00
N GLU A 11 12.57 2.34 -8.33
CA GLU A 11 12.73 0.88 -8.29
C GLU A 11 12.29 0.35 -6.91
N GLY A 12 11.42 -0.66 -6.90
CA GLY A 12 10.90 -1.24 -5.65
C GLY A 12 9.78 -0.43 -4.98
N MET A 13 8.97 0.33 -5.71
CA MET A 13 7.75 0.94 -5.16
C MET A 13 6.52 0.66 -6.04
N VAL A 14 5.41 0.26 -5.41
CA VAL A 14 4.11 0.03 -6.06
C VAL A 14 3.10 1.12 -5.70
N PRO A 15 2.13 1.42 -6.58
CA PRO A 15 1.05 2.36 -6.26
C PRO A 15 0.29 1.89 -5.01
N CYS A 16 0.13 2.79 -4.06
CA CYS A 16 -0.66 2.58 -2.85
C CYS A 16 -2.08 2.17 -3.24
N SER A 17 -2.55 1.01 -2.77
CA SER A 17 -3.88 0.49 -3.11
C SER A 17 -5.02 1.39 -2.61
N ILE A 18 -4.75 2.19 -1.58
CA ILE A 18 -5.69 3.11 -0.93
C ILE A 18 -6.02 4.31 -1.83
N CYS A 19 -5.01 4.95 -2.43
CA CYS A 19 -5.19 6.14 -3.28
C CYS A 19 -4.78 5.95 -4.74
N ARG A 20 -4.45 4.71 -5.13
CA ARG A 20 -4.02 4.31 -6.48
C ARG A 20 -2.93 5.22 -7.04
N GLY A 21 -1.88 5.51 -6.27
CA GLY A 21 -0.81 6.41 -6.73
C GLY A 21 -1.18 7.90 -6.68
N GLY A 22 -2.08 8.31 -5.79
CA GLY A 22 -2.56 9.71 -5.71
C GLY A 22 -3.48 10.12 -6.86
N SER A 23 -4.04 9.15 -7.60
CA SER A 23 -4.89 9.41 -8.77
C SER A 23 -6.38 9.18 -8.53
N ALA A 24 -6.74 8.67 -7.35
CA ALA A 24 -8.12 8.34 -7.01
C ALA A 24 -8.55 9.02 -5.71
N GLU A 25 -9.80 9.47 -5.68
CA GLU A 25 -10.50 9.87 -4.47
C GLU A 25 -10.48 8.69 -3.47
N ILE A 26 -10.14 8.99 -2.23
CA ILE A 26 -9.95 7.98 -1.19
C ILE A 26 -11.26 7.83 -0.44
N ILE A 27 -11.77 6.60 -0.29
CA ILE A 27 -12.94 6.36 0.56
C ILE A 27 -12.61 6.84 1.98
N CYS A 28 -13.42 7.76 2.52
CA CYS A 28 -13.19 8.29 3.86
C CYS A 28 -13.29 7.14 4.88
N PRO A 29 -12.20 6.82 5.61
CA PRO A 29 -12.16 5.67 6.51
C PRO A 29 -13.02 5.88 7.76
N ASP A 30 -13.29 7.12 8.12
CA ASP A 30 -14.05 7.47 9.32
C ASP A 30 -15.56 7.22 9.14
N CYS A 31 -16.06 7.29 7.90
CA CYS A 31 -17.47 7.07 7.59
C CYS A 31 -17.71 5.93 6.57
N ASP A 32 -16.69 5.14 6.23
CA ASP A 32 -16.73 4.07 5.23
C ASP A 32 -17.33 4.50 3.88
N GLY A 33 -17.10 5.74 3.45
CA GLY A 33 -17.68 6.25 2.20
C GLY A 33 -19.11 6.74 2.27
N ARG A 34 -19.74 6.74 3.46
CA ARG A 34 -21.14 7.16 3.62
C ARG A 34 -21.31 8.68 3.59
N GLY A 35 -20.29 9.43 4.03
CA GLY A 35 -20.34 10.88 4.21
C GLY A 35 -20.93 11.32 5.54
N TYR A 36 -21.55 10.43 6.31
CA TYR A 36 -22.20 10.73 7.59
C TYR A 36 -21.94 9.64 8.65
N GLY A 37 -22.01 10.04 9.92
CA GLY A 37 -21.89 9.19 11.11
C GLY A 37 -23.09 9.34 12.04
N LEU A 38 -23.10 8.59 13.15
CA LEU A 38 -24.06 8.79 14.24
C LEU A 38 -23.37 9.54 15.39
N ASP A 39 -24.00 10.61 15.86
CA ASP A 39 -23.55 11.34 17.04
C ASP A 39 -23.79 10.51 18.34
N VAL A 40 -23.34 11.05 19.48
CA VAL A 40 -23.54 10.39 20.80
C VAL A 40 -25.01 10.29 21.23
N GLU A 41 -25.91 11.03 20.58
CA GLU A 41 -27.36 11.03 20.78
C GLU A 41 -28.09 10.11 19.77
N GLY A 42 -27.37 9.55 18.80
CA GLY A 42 -27.89 8.69 17.75
C GLY A 42 -28.49 9.41 16.54
N ASN A 43 -28.20 10.70 16.34
CA ASN A 43 -28.60 11.43 15.14
C ASN A 43 -27.56 11.30 14.03
N TYR A 44 -28.01 11.39 12.79
CA TYR A 44 -27.10 11.46 11.64
C TYR A 44 -26.49 12.85 11.53
N GLU A 45 -25.16 12.90 11.49
CA GLU A 45 -24.38 14.11 11.26
C GLU A 45 -23.35 13.90 10.15
N ASP A 46 -22.96 14.98 9.49
CA ASP A 46 -21.93 14.93 8.46
C ASP A 46 -20.61 14.49 9.08
N CYS A 47 -19.87 13.64 8.37
CA CYS A 47 -18.57 13.18 8.83
C CYS A 47 -17.59 14.35 8.85
N ASP A 48 -17.05 14.68 10.02
CA ASP A 48 -16.13 15.81 10.24
C ASP A 48 -14.91 15.82 9.31
N ARG A 49 -14.42 14.63 8.93
CA ARG A 49 -13.20 14.48 8.15
C ARG A 49 -13.40 14.73 6.65
N CYS A 50 -14.51 14.24 6.09
CA CYS A 50 -14.83 14.41 4.67
C CYS A 50 -15.95 15.42 4.41
N PHE A 51 -16.41 16.13 5.45
CA PHE A 51 -17.43 17.17 5.38
C PHE A 51 -18.70 16.79 4.60
N GLY A 52 -19.17 15.54 4.74
CA GLY A 52 -20.35 15.06 4.02
C GLY A 52 -20.10 14.35 2.68
N ASP A 53 -18.91 14.47 2.09
CA ASP A 53 -18.65 13.96 0.73
C ASP A 53 -18.51 12.43 0.68
N GLY A 54 -18.07 11.81 1.78
CA GLY A 54 -17.74 10.38 1.84
C GLY A 54 -16.37 10.03 1.27
N TYR A 55 -15.70 10.98 0.61
CA TYR A 55 -14.39 10.79 0.03
C TYR A 55 -13.43 11.88 0.49
N LEU A 56 -12.13 11.54 0.54
CA LEU A 56 -11.05 12.48 0.79
C LEU A 56 -10.31 12.79 -0.52
N PRO A 57 -9.78 14.02 -0.66
CA PRO A 57 -9.00 14.38 -1.83
C PRO A 57 -7.74 13.51 -1.92
N PRO A 58 -7.16 13.35 -3.13
CA PRO A 58 -5.96 12.52 -3.33
C PRO A 58 -4.75 12.99 -2.51
N ASP A 59 -4.69 14.28 -2.18
CA ASP A 59 -3.63 14.91 -1.40
C ASP A 59 -3.60 14.42 0.08
N GLU A 60 -4.72 13.90 0.59
CA GLU A 60 -4.82 13.31 1.93
C GLU A 60 -4.26 11.86 1.99
N CYS A 61 -3.63 11.38 0.91
CA CYS A 61 -2.93 10.09 0.88
C CYS A 61 -1.56 10.14 1.60
N GLU A 62 -1.50 10.76 2.79
CA GLU A 62 -0.26 10.93 3.55
C GLU A 62 0.27 9.60 4.13
N ASN A 63 -0.58 8.58 4.26
CA ASN A 63 -0.18 7.25 4.73
C ASN A 63 0.67 6.47 3.72
N CYS A 64 0.85 7.00 2.51
CA CYS A 64 1.68 6.44 1.47
C CYS A 64 2.76 7.46 1.10
N LEU A 65 3.94 6.98 0.66
CA LEU A 65 5.08 7.83 0.24
C LEU A 65 4.72 8.62 -1.02
N ASP A 66 3.85 9.61 -0.92
CA ASP A 66 3.23 10.34 -2.04
C ASP A 66 2.42 9.41 -2.96
N GLY A 67 1.59 8.55 -2.36
CA GLY A 67 0.77 7.58 -3.08
C GLY A 67 1.46 6.28 -3.48
N PHE A 68 2.68 5.99 -3.00
CA PHE A 68 3.40 4.74 -3.26
C PHE A 68 3.83 4.03 -1.98
N VAL A 69 4.04 2.71 -2.03
CA VAL A 69 4.59 1.89 -0.93
C VAL A 69 5.73 1.04 -1.46
N GLU A 70 6.70 0.68 -0.62
CA GLU A 70 7.83 -0.17 -1.02
C GLU A 70 7.37 -1.60 -1.36
N ASP A 71 7.80 -2.11 -2.52
CA ASP A 71 7.63 -3.49 -2.99
C ASP A 71 8.66 -4.38 -2.29
N GLY A 72 8.54 -4.51 -0.97
CA GLY A 72 9.51 -5.23 -0.13
C GLY A 72 8.88 -6.15 0.93
N ASP A 73 7.57 -6.12 1.11
CA ASP A 73 6.83 -7.05 1.97
C ASP A 73 6.36 -8.32 1.22
N GLN A 74 6.70 -8.44 -0.06
CA GLN A 74 6.82 -9.77 -0.66
C GLN A 74 8.21 -10.28 -0.31
N LEU A 75 8.25 -11.10 0.75
CA LEU A 75 9.30 -12.08 1.03
C LEU A 75 9.74 -12.74 -0.29
N THR A 76 10.68 -12.13 -1.00
CA THR A 76 11.60 -12.90 -1.79
C THR A 76 12.41 -13.66 -0.75
N PRO A 77 12.40 -15.02 -0.76
CA PRO A 77 13.51 -15.73 -0.15
C PRO A 77 14.78 -15.07 -0.69
N PRO A 78 15.81 -14.84 0.14
CA PRO A 78 17.08 -14.33 -0.35
C PRO A 78 17.68 -15.37 -1.31
N ASP A 79 17.30 -15.28 -2.57
CA ASP A 79 18.05 -15.82 -3.69
C ASP A 79 19.19 -14.83 -3.90
N ASP A 80 20.33 -15.12 -3.26
CA ASP A 80 21.63 -14.98 -3.91
C ASP A 80 22.74 -15.65 -3.05
N GLU A 81 23.24 -16.75 -3.62
CA GLU A 81 24.67 -17.07 -3.77
C GLU A 81 25.42 -17.84 -2.66
N GLU A 82 25.78 -19.07 -3.05
CA GLU A 82 27.03 -19.79 -2.75
C GLU A 82 27.40 -20.15 -1.29
N GLY A 83 26.92 -21.32 -0.88
CA GLY A 83 27.47 -22.09 0.24
C GLY A 83 28.02 -23.45 -0.21
N ARG A 84 29.10 -23.47 -0.98
CA ARG A 84 29.95 -24.66 -1.12
C ARG A 84 30.50 -25.02 0.26
N PHE A 85 29.91 -25.99 0.95
CA PHE A 85 30.53 -26.63 2.11
C PHE A 85 30.52 -28.16 1.99
N GLU A 86 31.63 -28.62 1.42
CA GLU A 86 32.40 -29.81 1.79
C GLU A 86 31.68 -31.16 1.90
N GLN A 87 31.87 -31.95 0.84
CA GLN A 87 32.05 -33.40 0.97
C GLN A 87 33.28 -33.67 1.85
N HIS A 88 33.09 -34.02 3.13
CA HIS A 88 34.00 -34.90 3.89
C HIS A 88 33.49 -35.09 5.33
N MET A 89 32.96 -36.26 5.63
CA MET A 89 33.51 -37.07 6.73
C MET A 89 32.97 -38.50 6.67
N THR A 90 33.84 -39.35 6.15
CA THR A 90 33.97 -40.75 6.56
C THR A 90 33.83 -40.96 8.07
N ARG A 91 33.19 -42.09 8.40
CA ARG A 91 33.50 -43.06 9.47
C ARG A 91 32.78 -42.95 10.84
N ASP A 92 32.33 -44.15 11.23
CA ASP A 92 32.12 -44.73 12.56
C ASP A 92 30.83 -44.37 13.32
N LEU A 93 29.83 -45.26 13.21
CA LEU A 93 29.40 -46.15 14.30
C LEU A 93 28.48 -47.28 13.79
#